data_AF-S3Y5P2-F1
#
_entry.id   AF-S3Y5P2-F1
#
_cell.length_a   1.000
_cell.length_b   1.000
_cell.length_c   1.000
_cell.angle_alpha   90.00
_cell.angle_beta   90.00
_cell.angle_gamma   90.00
#
_symmetry.space_group_name_H-M   'P 1'
#
loop_
_entity.id
_entity.type
_entity.pdbx_description
1 polymer ?
#
loop_
_entity_poly.entity_id
_entity_poly.type
_entity_poly.pdbx_seq_one_letter_code
_entity_poly.pdbx_strand_id
1 'polypeptide(L)'
;MDWGLVMDWQHHRVVVVRAAAGMAAAVTVAASLAGCTPTKSPKDQLAEITAVTGNQIFAMDVTVAGATKRDNVSVSTTRDGTTGSYALNDGKVASQGSFDPPVGVLMDVSAFPSIDTLTELAKTTHKEEDNCAPTTARAATTPSGAIATWVECNNRQDHPAVDGKATINGEPLLIPALDLTTAQSYTAIDQAVTQLFGTPNISDILYDVESRRIVISSGETINTQGEPCHASIGATTTQPTTPLPLTCSGMAGPPFAINDYGPDTIANTITSLLTSPHIDVAAISGITFTGGDNGTLHWEANSHNLADRKDKKQYLEGNIPKR
;
A
#
# COMPACT_ATOMS: atom_id res chain seq x y z
N MET A 1 -53.94 -7.33 18.08
CA MET A 1 -54.12 -8.23 16.92
C MET A 1 -52.85 -9.06 16.88
N ASP A 2 -52.64 -10.10 17.70
CA ASP A 2 -53.45 -11.27 18.07
C ASP A 2 -53.86 -12.17 16.90
N TRP A 3 -53.69 -13.48 17.15
CA TRP A 3 -53.97 -14.69 16.35
C TRP A 3 -52.92 -15.08 15.27
N GLY A 4 -52.34 -16.29 15.23
CA GLY A 4 -52.54 -17.53 15.99
C GLY A 4 -52.55 -18.77 15.08
N LEU A 5 -51.84 -19.85 15.50
CA LEU A 5 -52.06 -21.29 15.21
C LEU A 5 -51.76 -21.79 13.76
N VAL A 6 -50.81 -22.70 13.49
CA VAL A 6 -50.58 -24.11 13.93
C VAL A 6 -51.69 -25.09 13.53
N MET A 7 -51.36 -26.05 12.65
CA MET A 7 -51.71 -27.50 12.62
C MET A 7 -51.44 -28.00 11.18
N ASP A 8 -50.53 -28.91 10.86
CA ASP A 8 -50.18 -30.27 11.33
C ASP A 8 -51.10 -31.41 10.79
N TRP A 9 -50.41 -32.41 10.22
CA TRP A 9 -50.76 -33.83 10.02
C TRP A 9 -51.56 -34.38 8.81
N GLN A 10 -50.78 -35.08 7.96
CA GLN A 10 -50.80 -36.54 7.71
C GLN A 10 -52.04 -37.27 7.12
N HIS A 11 -51.75 -37.96 5.99
CA HIS A 11 -51.80 -39.43 5.77
C HIS A 11 -52.84 -40.09 4.82
N HIS A 12 -52.28 -41.01 4.00
CA HIS A 12 -52.83 -42.27 3.44
C HIS A 12 -53.68 -42.22 2.15
N ARG A 13 -53.64 -43.15 1.17
CA ARG A 13 -52.93 -44.44 0.90
C ARG A 13 -53.28 -44.92 -0.55
N VAL A 14 -52.31 -45.58 -1.25
CA VAL A 14 -52.30 -46.78 -2.18
C VAL A 14 -53.52 -47.05 -3.13
N VAL A 15 -53.50 -47.61 -4.36
CA VAL A 15 -52.87 -48.78 -5.07
C VAL A 15 -53.25 -48.64 -6.59
N VAL A 16 -52.52 -49.05 -7.66
CA VAL A 16 -52.41 -50.38 -8.36
C VAL A 16 -51.59 -50.17 -9.65
N VAL A 17 -50.34 -50.63 -9.80
CA VAL A 17 -49.80 -51.85 -10.47
C VAL A 17 -50.38 -52.25 -11.85
N ARG A 18 -49.61 -52.12 -12.95
CA ARG A 18 -49.02 -53.24 -13.75
C ARG A 18 -48.29 -52.77 -15.01
N ALA A 19 -47.27 -53.55 -15.33
CA ALA A 19 -46.16 -53.33 -16.24
C ALA A 19 -46.47 -53.46 -17.74
N ALA A 20 -45.61 -52.85 -18.56
CA ALA A 20 -45.16 -53.43 -19.83
C ALA A 20 -43.74 -52.93 -20.15
N ALA A 21 -42.90 -53.90 -20.54
CA ALA A 21 -41.47 -53.79 -20.74
C ALA A 21 -41.06 -52.99 -21.99
N GLY A 22 -39.84 -52.46 -21.99
CA GLY A 22 -39.13 -52.19 -23.24
C GLY A 22 -38.09 -51.08 -23.18
N MET A 23 -36.82 -51.48 -23.24
CA MET A 23 -35.63 -50.70 -23.59
C MET A 23 -34.98 -49.87 -22.48
N ALA A 24 -33.88 -50.44 -21.97
CA ALA A 24 -32.80 -49.71 -21.35
C ALA A 24 -32.22 -48.70 -22.34
N ALA A 25 -32.64 -47.44 -22.24
CA ALA A 25 -31.79 -46.33 -22.60
C ALA A 25 -30.94 -46.02 -21.37
N ALA A 26 -29.64 -46.28 -21.45
CA ALA A 26 -28.68 -45.71 -20.53
C ALA A 26 -28.81 -44.17 -20.66
N VAL A 27 -29.60 -43.57 -19.77
CA VAL A 27 -29.52 -42.14 -19.54
C VAL A 27 -28.21 -41.97 -18.80
N THR A 28 -27.13 -41.76 -19.56
CA THR A 28 -25.98 -41.03 -19.06
C THR A 28 -26.55 -39.74 -18.51
N VAL A 29 -26.70 -39.68 -17.20
CA VAL A 29 -26.71 -38.41 -16.49
C VAL A 29 -25.31 -37.85 -16.77
N ALA A 30 -25.19 -37.12 -17.88
CA ALA A 30 -24.23 -36.06 -18.00
C ALA A 30 -24.64 -35.05 -16.93
N ALA A 31 -24.27 -35.37 -15.68
CA ALA A 31 -24.13 -34.37 -14.66
C ALA A 31 -23.23 -33.33 -15.31
N SER A 32 -23.80 -32.15 -15.52
CA SER A 32 -23.11 -30.98 -16.00
C SER A 32 -21.92 -30.74 -15.08
N LEU A 33 -20.76 -31.29 -15.44
CA LEU A 33 -19.43 -30.95 -14.94
C LEU A 33 -19.00 -29.57 -15.45
N ALA A 34 -19.94 -28.64 -15.57
CA ALA A 34 -19.66 -27.24 -15.76
C ALA A 34 -19.33 -26.68 -14.37
N GLY A 35 -18.03 -26.53 -14.08
CA GLY A 35 -17.56 -25.65 -13.01
C GLY A 35 -16.44 -26.16 -12.12
N CYS A 36 -16.03 -27.42 -12.20
CA CYS A 36 -14.86 -27.92 -11.48
C CYS A 36 -13.63 -27.97 -12.38
N THR A 37 -13.28 -26.86 -13.04
CA THR A 37 -11.91 -26.70 -13.54
C THR A 37 -11.00 -26.68 -12.30
N PRO A 38 -10.03 -27.61 -12.19
CA PRO A 38 -9.04 -27.57 -11.12
C PRO A 38 -8.40 -26.20 -11.15
N THR A 39 -8.37 -25.53 -9.99
CA THR A 39 -7.65 -24.27 -9.88
C THR A 39 -6.18 -24.53 -10.11
N LYS A 40 -5.60 -23.77 -11.02
CA LYS A 40 -4.16 -23.79 -11.27
C LYS A 40 -3.43 -23.34 -10.02
N SER A 41 -2.28 -23.95 -9.75
CA SER A 41 -1.42 -23.53 -8.64
C SER A 41 -0.97 -22.08 -8.85
N PRO A 42 -0.66 -21.29 -7.80
CA PRO A 42 -0.17 -19.92 -7.97
C PRO A 42 0.98 -19.79 -8.99
N LYS A 43 1.89 -20.77 -9.02
CA LYS A 43 2.98 -20.87 -9.99
C LYS A 43 2.51 -21.02 -11.43
N ASP A 44 1.53 -21.90 -11.67
CA ASP A 44 0.94 -22.07 -13.00
C ASP A 44 0.15 -20.84 -13.42
N GLN A 45 -0.54 -20.17 -12.48
CA GLN A 45 -1.23 -18.90 -12.76
C GLN A 45 -0.24 -17.83 -13.21
N LEU A 46 0.85 -17.64 -12.45
CA LEU A 46 1.90 -16.67 -12.78
C LEU A 46 2.49 -16.95 -14.17
N ALA A 47 2.83 -18.20 -14.47
CA ALA A 47 3.42 -18.58 -15.75
C ALA A 47 2.49 -18.28 -16.94
N GLU A 48 1.18 -18.49 -16.79
CA GLU A 48 0.22 -18.17 -17.85
C GLU A 48 0.01 -16.68 -18.02
N ILE A 49 -0.04 -15.93 -16.91
CA ILE A 49 -0.16 -14.47 -16.97
C ILE A 49 1.06 -13.89 -17.69
N THR A 50 2.28 -14.24 -17.29
CA THR A 50 3.51 -13.71 -17.92
C THR A 50 3.72 -14.19 -19.35
N ALA A 51 3.21 -15.37 -19.73
CA ALA A 51 3.21 -15.80 -21.13
C ALA A 51 2.36 -14.88 -22.03
N VAL A 52 1.33 -14.23 -21.49
CA VAL A 52 0.47 -13.29 -22.23
C VAL A 52 0.93 -11.84 -22.09
N THR A 53 1.33 -11.43 -20.89
CA THR A 53 1.69 -10.04 -20.58
C THR A 53 3.15 -9.70 -20.83
N GLY A 54 4.02 -10.71 -20.94
CA GLY A 54 5.47 -10.57 -20.91
C GLY A 54 6.04 -10.65 -19.50
N ASN A 55 7.37 -10.72 -19.41
CA ASN A 55 8.10 -10.90 -18.14
C ASN A 55 8.44 -9.60 -17.42
N GLN A 56 8.28 -8.44 -18.07
CA GLN A 56 8.53 -7.14 -17.44
C GLN A 56 7.30 -6.73 -16.65
N ILE A 57 7.44 -6.58 -15.35
CA ILE A 57 6.36 -6.30 -14.40
C ILE A 57 6.82 -5.26 -13.38
N PHE A 58 5.91 -4.60 -12.70
CA PHE A 58 6.24 -3.73 -11.56
C PHE A 58 5.58 -4.17 -10.26
N ALA A 59 4.57 -5.05 -10.31
CA ALA A 59 4.00 -5.64 -9.10
C ALA A 59 3.45 -7.05 -9.34
N MET A 60 3.42 -7.83 -8.27
CA MET A 60 2.84 -9.17 -8.20
C MET A 60 2.11 -9.33 -6.87
N ASP A 61 0.86 -9.79 -6.94
CA ASP A 61 0.00 -9.95 -5.77
C ASP A 61 -0.46 -11.40 -5.66
N VAL A 62 -0.50 -11.92 -4.42
CA VAL A 62 -1.15 -13.18 -4.07
C VAL A 62 -2.23 -12.91 -3.04
N THR A 63 -3.49 -13.10 -3.41
CA THR A 63 -4.64 -12.96 -2.51
C THR A 63 -5.11 -14.31 -2.02
N VAL A 64 -5.24 -14.45 -0.70
CA VAL A 64 -5.79 -15.61 0.01
C VAL A 64 -7.11 -15.19 0.65
N ALA A 65 -8.22 -15.73 0.15
CA ALA A 65 -9.57 -15.33 0.56
C ALA A 65 -10.23 -16.28 1.60
N GLY A 66 -9.45 -17.17 2.22
CA GLY A 66 -9.88 -18.13 3.26
C GLY A 66 -10.15 -19.56 2.74
N ALA A 67 -10.43 -20.50 3.64
CA ALA A 67 -10.44 -21.95 3.37
C ALA A 67 -11.37 -22.44 2.24
N THR A 68 -12.37 -21.64 1.86
CA THR A 68 -13.37 -21.98 0.84
C THR A 68 -13.16 -21.24 -0.49
N LYS A 69 -12.24 -20.28 -0.54
CA LYS A 69 -11.93 -19.49 -1.73
C LYS A 69 -10.49 -19.73 -2.16
N ARG A 70 -10.29 -19.70 -3.48
CA ARG A 70 -9.03 -20.06 -4.14
C ARG A 70 -8.01 -18.94 -4.00
N ASP A 71 -6.72 -19.31 -3.93
CA ASP A 71 -5.62 -18.35 -4.04
C ASP A 71 -5.62 -17.74 -5.45
N ASN A 72 -5.51 -16.41 -5.53
CA ASN A 72 -5.50 -15.69 -6.80
C ASN A 72 -4.17 -14.96 -6.97
N VAL A 73 -3.55 -15.13 -8.13
CA VAL A 73 -2.35 -14.38 -8.52
C VAL A 73 -2.75 -13.28 -9.48
N SER A 74 -2.22 -12.08 -9.26
CA SER A 74 -2.27 -11.00 -10.25
C SER A 74 -0.90 -10.39 -10.48
N VAL A 75 -0.68 -9.92 -11.70
CA VAL A 75 0.56 -9.24 -12.12
C VAL A 75 0.18 -7.89 -12.70
N SER A 76 0.87 -6.85 -12.24
CA SER A 76 0.74 -5.52 -12.80
C SER A 76 1.93 -5.16 -13.67
N THR A 77 1.65 -4.63 -14.86
CA THR A 77 2.65 -4.26 -15.85
C THR A 77 2.17 -3.07 -16.69
N THR A 78 3.10 -2.45 -17.40
CA THR A 78 2.84 -1.43 -18.42
C THR A 78 3.10 -2.03 -19.78
N ARG A 79 2.10 -2.02 -20.66
CA ARG A 79 2.19 -2.52 -22.02
C ARG A 79 1.53 -1.55 -22.97
N ASP A 80 2.20 -1.25 -24.09
CA ASP A 80 1.67 -0.37 -25.14
C ASP A 80 1.21 1.00 -24.57
N GLY A 81 1.94 1.53 -23.59
CA GLY A 81 1.60 2.79 -22.89
C GLY A 81 0.44 2.69 -21.90
N THR A 82 -0.12 1.49 -21.69
CA THR A 82 -1.23 1.27 -20.75
C THR A 82 -0.74 0.48 -19.54
N THR A 83 -0.93 1.04 -18.35
CA THR A 83 -0.65 0.39 -17.08
C THR A 83 -1.91 -0.34 -16.57
N GLY A 84 -1.77 -1.59 -16.16
CA GLY A 84 -2.89 -2.38 -15.66
C GLY A 84 -2.48 -3.67 -14.95
N SER A 85 -3.46 -4.32 -14.33
CA SER A 85 -3.30 -5.61 -13.64
C SER A 85 -3.98 -6.73 -14.42
N TYR A 86 -3.41 -7.93 -14.35
CA TYR A 86 -3.86 -9.13 -15.06
C TYR A 86 -3.90 -10.32 -14.11
N ALA A 87 -4.97 -11.11 -14.18
CA ALA A 87 -5.14 -12.33 -13.40
C ALA A 87 -5.82 -13.40 -14.25
N LEU A 88 -5.85 -14.64 -13.76
CA LEU A 88 -6.67 -15.68 -14.38
C LEU A 88 -8.13 -15.55 -13.96
N ASN A 89 -9.02 -15.38 -14.93
CA ASN A 89 -10.46 -15.46 -14.76
C ASN A 89 -11.02 -16.56 -15.67
N ASP A 90 -11.75 -17.51 -15.11
CA ASP A 90 -12.28 -18.69 -15.81
C ASP A 90 -11.25 -19.43 -16.70
N GLY A 91 -10.01 -19.52 -16.21
CA GLY A 91 -8.91 -20.22 -16.87
C GLY A 91 -8.29 -19.45 -18.04
N LYS A 92 -8.60 -18.16 -18.20
CA LYS A 92 -7.98 -17.27 -19.19
C LYS A 92 -7.37 -16.05 -18.50
N VAL A 93 -6.29 -15.52 -19.06
CA VAL A 93 -5.72 -14.25 -18.61
C VAL A 93 -6.69 -13.12 -18.97
N ALA A 94 -7.12 -12.36 -17.98
CA ALA A 94 -8.02 -11.23 -18.12
C ALA A 94 -7.39 -10.00 -17.48
N SER A 95 -7.59 -8.83 -18.11
CA SER A 95 -7.28 -7.56 -17.48
C SER A 95 -8.28 -7.29 -16.36
N GLN A 96 -7.76 -6.85 -15.20
CA GLN A 96 -8.55 -6.40 -14.05
C GLN A 96 -8.85 -4.89 -14.12
N GLY A 97 -8.39 -4.19 -15.15
CA GLY A 97 -8.53 -2.76 -15.34
C GLY A 97 -7.20 -2.05 -15.53
N SER A 98 -7.28 -0.84 -16.09
CA SER A 98 -6.17 0.11 -16.17
C SER A 98 -6.23 1.10 -15.03
N PHE A 99 -5.07 1.63 -14.64
CA PHE A 99 -4.94 2.64 -13.60
C PHE A 99 -3.77 3.56 -13.91
N ASP A 100 -3.73 4.71 -13.22
CA ASP A 100 -2.62 5.66 -13.36
C ASP A 100 -1.30 4.99 -12.98
N PRO A 101 -0.21 5.22 -13.74
CA PRO A 101 1.04 4.53 -13.50
C PRO A 101 1.57 4.77 -12.08
N PRO A 102 1.79 3.72 -11.28
CA PRO A 102 2.33 3.89 -9.95
C PRO A 102 3.81 4.27 -10.00
N VAL A 103 4.32 4.70 -8.86
CA VAL A 103 5.74 4.93 -8.61
C VAL A 103 6.51 3.60 -8.77
N GLY A 104 7.62 3.59 -9.51
CA GLY A 104 8.44 2.38 -9.65
C GLY A 104 9.04 2.20 -11.04
N VAL A 105 9.56 1.00 -11.31
CA VAL A 105 10.23 0.65 -12.58
C VAL A 105 9.74 -0.71 -13.08
N LEU A 106 9.84 -0.97 -14.37
CA LEU A 106 9.64 -2.33 -14.88
C LEU A 106 10.88 -3.17 -14.59
N MET A 107 10.67 -4.36 -14.06
CA MET A 107 11.72 -5.35 -13.80
C MET A 107 11.29 -6.72 -14.32
N ASP A 108 12.27 -7.59 -14.58
CA ASP A 108 11.97 -8.98 -14.91
C ASP A 108 11.30 -9.67 -13.71
N VAL A 109 10.25 -10.46 -13.96
CA VAL A 109 9.52 -11.23 -12.94
C VAL A 109 10.43 -12.09 -12.06
N SER A 110 11.58 -12.52 -12.58
CA SER A 110 12.58 -13.29 -11.82
C SER A 110 13.28 -12.51 -10.70
N ALA A 111 13.23 -11.17 -10.72
CA ALA A 111 13.76 -10.32 -9.67
C ALA A 111 12.87 -10.29 -8.41
N PHE A 112 11.61 -10.68 -8.54
CA PHE A 112 10.65 -10.69 -7.44
C PHE A 112 10.86 -11.93 -6.54
N PRO A 113 10.42 -11.88 -5.27
CA PRO A 113 10.27 -13.07 -4.44
C PRO A 113 9.48 -14.16 -5.17
N SER A 114 9.80 -15.42 -4.88
CA SER A 114 9.07 -16.52 -5.47
C SER A 114 7.57 -16.43 -5.12
N ILE A 115 6.70 -16.86 -6.02
CA ILE A 115 5.26 -16.87 -5.78
C ILE A 115 4.89 -17.72 -4.56
N ASP A 116 5.67 -18.77 -4.26
CA ASP A 116 5.49 -19.62 -3.09
C ASP A 116 5.79 -18.83 -1.81
N THR A 117 6.81 -17.98 -1.80
CA THR A 117 7.14 -17.06 -0.70
C THR A 117 6.00 -16.08 -0.43
N LEU A 118 5.43 -15.46 -1.47
CA LEU A 118 4.28 -14.55 -1.31
C LEU A 118 3.03 -15.29 -0.83
N THR A 119 2.81 -16.50 -1.36
CA THR A 119 1.69 -17.36 -0.94
C THR A 119 1.80 -17.74 0.54
N GLU A 120 2.99 -18.13 1.00
CA GLU A 120 3.24 -18.45 2.40
C GLU A 120 3.04 -17.21 3.29
N LEU A 121 3.58 -16.06 2.90
CA LEU A 121 3.42 -14.80 3.62
C LEU A 121 1.93 -14.42 3.79
N ALA A 122 1.15 -14.52 2.71
CA ALA A 122 -0.29 -14.26 2.76
C ALA A 122 -1.02 -15.27 3.67
N LYS A 123 -0.73 -16.57 3.55
CA LYS A 123 -1.38 -17.63 4.35
C LYS A 123 -1.04 -17.56 5.84
N THR A 124 0.20 -17.23 6.16
CA THR A 124 0.65 -17.07 7.54
C THR A 124 -0.02 -15.85 8.17
N THR A 125 -0.01 -14.71 7.47
CA THR A 125 -0.68 -13.49 7.95
C THR A 125 -2.19 -13.69 8.10
N HIS A 126 -2.84 -14.39 7.16
CA HIS A 126 -4.26 -14.75 7.26
C HIS A 126 -4.63 -15.51 8.55
N LYS A 127 -3.71 -16.32 9.07
CA LYS A 127 -3.91 -17.13 10.28
C LYS A 127 -3.56 -16.38 11.56
N GLU A 128 -2.54 -15.52 11.50
CA GLU A 128 -2.01 -14.78 12.65
C GLU A 128 -2.81 -13.51 12.96
N GLU A 129 -3.32 -12.83 11.94
CA GLU A 129 -4.02 -11.56 12.08
C GLU A 129 -5.54 -11.76 12.20
N ASP A 130 -6.09 -11.34 13.34
CA ASP A 130 -7.53 -11.31 13.56
C ASP A 130 -8.21 -10.43 12.50
N ASN A 131 -9.30 -10.96 11.92
CA ASN A 131 -10.06 -10.28 10.89
C ASN A 131 -9.16 -9.76 9.75
N CYS A 132 -8.27 -10.58 9.19
CA CYS A 132 -7.48 -10.23 8.01
C CYS A 132 -7.88 -11.07 6.79
N ALA A 133 -9.18 -11.16 6.48
CA ALA A 133 -9.69 -11.96 5.38
C ALA A 133 -10.54 -11.10 4.42
N PRO A 134 -10.21 -10.99 3.13
CA PRO A 134 -9.03 -11.56 2.44
C PRO A 134 -7.69 -10.96 2.87
N THR A 135 -6.62 -11.73 2.73
CA THR A 135 -5.22 -11.28 2.88
C THR A 135 -4.56 -11.18 1.52
N THR A 136 -3.83 -10.11 1.24
CA THR A 136 -3.05 -9.97 0.01
C THR A 136 -1.59 -9.74 0.34
N ALA A 137 -0.70 -10.65 -0.04
CA ALA A 137 0.73 -10.36 -0.08
C ALA A 137 1.07 -9.73 -1.42
N ARG A 138 1.71 -8.57 -1.39
CA ARG A 138 2.10 -7.80 -2.57
C ARG A 138 3.61 -7.63 -2.59
N ALA A 139 4.20 -7.78 -3.76
CA ALA A 139 5.55 -7.35 -4.06
C ALA A 139 5.50 -6.32 -5.19
N ALA A 140 6.19 -5.19 -5.02
CA ALA A 140 6.26 -4.13 -6.02
C ALA A 140 7.66 -3.53 -6.10
N THR A 141 8.02 -3.07 -7.30
CA THR A 141 9.27 -2.34 -7.51
C THR A 141 9.19 -0.95 -6.92
N THR A 142 10.32 -0.44 -6.43
CA THR A 142 10.47 0.95 -6.01
C THR A 142 11.31 1.72 -7.05
N PRO A 143 11.34 3.06 -7.02
CA PRO A 143 12.19 3.82 -7.95
C PRO A 143 13.69 3.60 -7.76
N SER A 144 14.12 3.16 -6.57
CA SER A 144 15.49 2.72 -6.34
C SER A 144 15.87 1.44 -7.10
N GLY A 145 14.90 0.76 -7.72
CA GLY A 145 15.08 -0.56 -8.33
C GLY A 145 15.07 -1.70 -7.33
N ALA A 146 14.65 -1.45 -6.09
CA ALA A 146 14.44 -2.49 -5.08
C ALA A 146 13.04 -3.11 -5.21
N ILE A 147 12.86 -4.29 -4.60
CA ILE A 147 11.55 -4.93 -4.47
C ILE A 147 11.05 -4.77 -3.03
N ALA A 148 10.00 -3.98 -2.87
CA ALA A 148 9.25 -3.89 -1.62
C ALA A 148 8.22 -5.02 -1.57
N THR A 149 8.10 -5.69 -0.42
CA THR A 149 7.06 -6.69 -0.16
C THR A 149 6.28 -6.30 1.09
N TRP A 150 4.96 -6.43 1.08
CA TRP A 150 4.11 -6.17 2.25
C TRP A 150 2.81 -6.97 2.17
N VAL A 151 2.00 -6.89 3.23
CA VAL A 151 0.72 -7.59 3.32
C VAL A 151 -0.39 -6.58 3.61
N GLU A 152 -1.54 -6.74 2.97
CA GLU A 152 -2.75 -5.95 3.20
C GLU A 152 -3.90 -6.84 3.66
N CYS A 153 -4.73 -6.32 4.57
CA CYS A 153 -5.98 -6.95 5.00
C CYS A 153 -7.16 -6.24 4.32
N ASN A 154 -7.79 -6.91 3.35
CA ASN A 154 -8.79 -6.34 2.44
C ASN A 154 -10.16 -6.06 3.09
N ASN A 155 -10.30 -6.23 4.40
CA ASN A 155 -11.51 -5.92 5.17
C ASN A 155 -11.32 -4.77 6.18
N ARG A 156 -10.12 -4.20 6.30
CA ARG A 156 -9.85 -3.00 7.10
C ARG A 156 -10.18 -1.75 6.26
N GLN A 157 -11.01 -0.85 6.79
CA GLN A 157 -11.62 0.26 6.03
C GLN A 157 -10.63 1.22 5.33
N ASP A 158 -9.36 1.26 5.78
CA ASP A 158 -8.29 2.11 5.24
C ASP A 158 -7.12 1.32 4.61
N HIS A 159 -7.28 0.00 4.44
CA HIS A 159 -6.25 -0.98 3.99
C HIS A 159 -4.79 -0.59 4.23
N PRO A 160 -4.37 -0.29 5.49
CA PRO A 160 -2.97 -0.10 5.76
C PRO A 160 -2.24 -1.43 5.59
N ALA A 161 -1.01 -1.38 5.08
CA ALA A 161 -0.10 -2.50 5.17
C ALA A 161 -0.03 -2.99 6.63
N VAL A 162 0.06 -4.31 6.83
CA VAL A 162 0.23 -4.89 8.16
C VAL A 162 1.62 -4.53 8.67
N ASP A 163 1.67 -3.73 9.73
CA ASP A 163 2.92 -3.28 10.32
C ASP A 163 3.84 -4.45 10.68
N GLY A 164 5.14 -4.30 10.42
CA GLY A 164 6.15 -5.33 10.69
C GLY A 164 6.15 -6.52 9.72
N LYS A 165 5.27 -6.55 8.71
CA LYS A 165 5.28 -7.55 7.63
C LYS A 165 5.81 -6.98 6.30
N ALA A 166 6.38 -5.78 6.34
CA ALA A 166 6.97 -5.14 5.17
C ALA A 166 8.49 -5.36 5.10
N THR A 167 8.99 -5.58 3.89
CA THR A 167 10.41 -5.72 3.60
C THR A 167 10.80 -4.97 2.34
N ILE A 168 12.08 -4.65 2.19
CA ILE A 168 12.69 -4.16 0.96
C ILE A 168 13.92 -5.03 0.65
N ASN A 169 13.93 -5.67 -0.52
CA ASN A 169 14.94 -6.68 -0.88
C ASN A 169 15.14 -7.78 0.19
N GLY A 170 14.06 -8.12 0.92
CA GLY A 170 14.08 -9.13 1.99
C GLY A 170 14.43 -8.59 3.39
N GLU A 171 14.95 -7.37 3.51
CA GLU A 171 15.26 -6.75 4.79
C GLU A 171 14.03 -6.03 5.37
N PRO A 172 13.81 -6.02 6.70
CA PRO A 172 12.67 -5.33 7.30
C PRO A 172 12.59 -3.85 6.92
N LEU A 173 11.41 -3.41 6.50
CA LEU A 173 11.12 -2.02 6.17
C LEU A 173 10.08 -1.46 7.16
N LEU A 174 10.55 -0.62 8.07
CA LEU A 174 9.71 0.03 9.08
C LEU A 174 10.27 1.41 9.40
N ILE A 175 9.42 2.42 9.39
CA ILE A 175 9.76 3.72 9.97
C ILE A 175 9.32 3.69 11.44
N PRO A 176 10.20 3.94 12.42
CA PRO A 176 9.80 4.00 13.82
C PRO A 176 8.83 5.17 14.06
N ALA A 177 8.14 5.17 15.20
CA ALA A 177 7.44 6.37 15.64
C ALA A 177 8.43 7.54 15.70
N LEU A 178 8.13 8.62 14.99
CA LEU A 178 9.06 9.73 14.83
C LEU A 178 8.81 10.79 15.91
N ASP A 179 9.88 11.21 16.57
CA ASP A 179 9.92 12.44 17.36
C ASP A 179 10.75 13.47 16.60
N LEU A 180 10.07 14.41 15.93
CA LEU A 180 10.73 15.41 15.09
C LEU A 180 11.54 16.45 15.90
N THR A 181 11.50 16.38 17.25
CA THR A 181 12.41 17.15 18.12
C THR A 181 13.77 16.47 18.31
N THR A 182 14.01 15.32 17.66
CA THR A 182 15.24 14.54 17.77
C THR A 182 15.91 14.33 16.42
N ALA A 183 17.25 14.34 16.40
CA ALA A 183 18.03 14.07 15.20
C ALA A 183 17.82 12.64 14.65
N GLN A 184 17.54 11.65 15.52
CA GLN A 184 17.36 10.26 15.08
C GLN A 184 16.18 10.10 14.12
N SER A 185 15.10 10.86 14.29
CA SER A 185 13.94 10.80 13.40
C SER A 185 14.30 11.20 11.97
N TYR A 186 15.13 12.22 11.81
CA TYR A 186 15.59 12.67 10.49
C TYR A 186 16.54 11.67 9.83
N THR A 187 17.37 10.98 10.60
CA THR A 187 18.17 9.85 10.10
C THR A 187 17.27 8.71 9.63
N ALA A 188 16.20 8.39 10.36
CA ALA A 188 15.25 7.34 9.96
C ALA A 188 14.50 7.72 8.66
N ILE A 189 14.13 9.00 8.52
CA ILE A 189 13.54 9.52 7.27
C ILE A 189 14.53 9.38 6.11
N ASP A 190 15.76 9.85 6.26
CA ASP A 190 16.80 9.79 5.21
C ASP A 190 17.08 8.35 4.76
N GLN A 191 17.14 7.41 5.71
CA GLN A 191 17.29 5.98 5.40
C GLN A 191 16.11 5.42 4.62
N ALA A 192 14.88 5.67 5.05
CA ALA A 192 13.68 5.16 4.39
C ALA A 192 13.54 5.74 2.96
N VAL A 193 13.76 7.05 2.81
CA VAL A 193 13.73 7.75 1.52
C VAL A 193 14.80 7.18 0.59
N THR A 194 16.05 7.04 1.06
CA THR A 194 17.14 6.51 0.25
C THR A 194 16.89 5.06 -0.19
N GLN A 195 16.38 4.22 0.72
CA GLN A 195 16.05 2.83 0.40
C GLN A 195 14.96 2.72 -0.67
N LEU A 196 13.89 3.51 -0.56
CA LEU A 196 12.75 3.46 -1.47
C LEU A 196 13.02 4.16 -2.80
N PHE A 197 13.62 5.35 -2.77
CA PHE A 197 13.75 6.21 -3.94
C PHE A 197 15.14 6.22 -4.57
N GLY A 198 16.15 5.65 -3.90
CA GLY A 198 17.53 5.54 -4.42
C GLY A 198 18.32 6.83 -4.29
N THR A 199 17.74 7.84 -3.65
CA THR A 199 18.30 9.17 -3.41
C THR A 199 17.82 9.69 -2.06
N PRO A 200 18.62 10.47 -1.32
CA PRO A 200 18.17 11.12 -0.09
C PRO A 200 17.31 12.37 -0.35
N ASN A 201 17.15 12.76 -1.62
CA ASN A 201 16.49 14.00 -1.97
C ASN A 201 14.97 13.93 -1.78
N ILE A 202 14.45 14.89 -1.01
CA ILE A 202 13.02 15.12 -0.76
C ILE A 202 12.63 16.52 -1.21
N SER A 203 11.36 16.75 -1.49
CA SER A 203 10.83 18.08 -1.80
C SER A 203 10.24 18.78 -0.57
N ASP A 204 9.66 17.99 0.35
CA ASP A 204 9.10 18.50 1.60
C ASP A 204 9.01 17.45 2.72
N ILE A 205 8.92 17.96 3.95
CA ILE A 205 8.42 17.22 5.11
C ILE A 205 7.26 18.03 5.69
N LEU A 206 6.07 17.46 5.70
CA LEU A 206 4.89 18.01 6.34
C LEU A 206 4.58 17.22 7.61
N TYR A 207 4.54 17.91 8.75
CA TYR A 207 4.03 17.38 10.00
C TYR A 207 2.66 17.98 10.31
N ASP A 208 1.61 17.16 10.23
CA ASP A 208 0.29 17.47 10.76
C ASP A 208 0.25 17.14 12.25
N VAL A 209 0.18 18.19 13.08
CA VAL A 209 0.25 18.08 14.55
C VAL A 209 -1.03 17.44 15.09
N GLU A 210 -2.18 17.79 14.53
CA GLU A 210 -3.49 17.32 14.99
C GLU A 210 -3.68 15.84 14.72
N SER A 211 -3.39 15.42 13.48
CA SER A 211 -3.50 14.02 13.07
C SER A 211 -2.28 13.18 13.43
N ARG A 212 -1.24 13.80 14.01
CA ARG A 212 0.05 13.18 14.37
C ARG A 212 0.71 12.45 13.20
N ARG A 213 0.49 12.96 11.99
CA ARG A 213 0.93 12.35 10.74
C ARG A 213 2.06 13.15 10.14
N ILE A 214 3.04 12.45 9.60
CA ILE A 214 4.16 13.02 8.88
C ILE A 214 4.07 12.52 7.45
N VAL A 215 4.14 13.43 6.50
CA VAL A 215 4.22 13.14 5.07
C VAL A 215 5.58 13.61 4.59
N ILE A 216 6.30 12.73 3.91
CA ILE A 216 7.59 13.04 3.30
C ILE A 216 7.43 12.84 1.79
N SER A 217 7.56 13.92 1.03
CA SER A 217 7.51 13.87 -0.43
C SER A 217 8.90 13.71 -1.01
N SER A 218 9.08 12.81 -1.96
CA SER A 218 10.34 12.63 -2.67
C SER A 218 10.67 13.85 -3.54
N GLY A 219 11.96 14.03 -3.85
CA GLY A 219 12.34 14.77 -5.04
C GLY A 219 11.74 14.13 -6.31
N GLU A 220 12.00 14.71 -7.47
CA GLU A 220 11.54 14.12 -8.74
C GLU A 220 12.05 12.67 -8.86
N THR A 221 11.12 11.75 -9.07
CA THR A 221 11.34 10.34 -9.33
C THR A 221 10.59 9.93 -10.60
N ILE A 222 10.44 8.63 -10.85
CA ILE A 222 9.76 8.10 -12.03
C ILE A 222 8.60 7.18 -11.67
N ASN A 223 7.57 7.20 -12.51
CA ASN A 223 6.52 6.19 -12.52
C ASN A 223 6.93 4.98 -13.38
N THR A 224 6.10 3.93 -13.41
CA THR A 224 6.36 2.71 -14.17
C THR A 224 6.30 2.87 -15.70
N GLN A 225 6.03 4.07 -16.21
CA GLN A 225 6.17 4.44 -17.62
C GLN A 225 7.43 5.27 -17.90
N GLY A 226 8.21 5.60 -16.87
CA GLY A 226 9.39 6.45 -16.96
C GLY A 226 9.09 7.95 -16.97
N GLU A 227 7.86 8.36 -16.66
CA GLU A 227 7.48 9.76 -16.58
C GLU A 227 7.81 10.34 -15.20
N PRO A 228 8.13 11.65 -15.11
CA PRO A 228 8.36 12.31 -13.83
C PRO A 228 7.19 12.14 -12.86
N CYS A 229 7.51 11.83 -11.61
CA CYS A 229 6.54 11.67 -10.54
C CYS A 229 7.15 12.17 -9.22
N HIS A 230 6.33 12.75 -8.35
CA HIS A 230 6.68 13.02 -6.96
C HIS A 230 5.94 12.02 -6.10
N ALA A 231 6.68 11.13 -5.44
CA ALA A 231 6.10 10.14 -4.55
C ALA A 231 5.98 10.71 -3.14
N SER A 232 5.11 10.13 -2.31
CA SER A 232 5.09 10.43 -0.88
C SER A 232 5.07 9.16 -0.04
N ILE A 233 5.66 9.25 1.15
CA ILE A 233 5.56 8.24 2.21
C ILE A 233 4.96 8.85 3.47
N GLY A 234 4.27 8.02 4.24
CA GLY A 234 3.67 8.40 5.52
C GLY A 234 4.46 7.84 6.70
N ALA A 235 4.48 8.60 7.79
CA ALA A 235 4.90 8.16 9.11
C ALA A 235 4.01 8.78 10.20
N THR A 236 4.14 8.34 11.45
CA THR A 236 3.43 8.95 12.58
C THR A 236 4.35 9.20 13.77
N THR A 237 3.89 10.04 14.69
CA THR A 237 4.60 10.27 15.96
C THR A 237 4.20 9.30 17.07
N THR A 238 3.17 8.46 16.84
CA THR A 238 2.58 7.60 17.88
C THR A 238 2.95 6.15 17.78
N GLN A 239 3.19 5.65 16.56
CA GLN A 239 3.50 4.25 16.32
C GLN A 239 4.39 4.09 15.09
N PRO A 240 5.15 2.98 15.01
CA PRO A 240 5.84 2.62 13.79
C PRO A 240 4.88 2.46 12.62
N THR A 241 5.38 2.68 11.41
CA THR A 241 4.58 2.65 10.19
C THR A 241 5.31 1.97 9.05
N THR A 242 4.58 1.20 8.25
CA THR A 242 5.02 0.77 6.92
C THR A 242 4.80 1.88 5.86
N PRO A 243 5.84 2.34 5.15
CA PRO A 243 5.76 3.45 4.19
C PRO A 243 5.27 3.01 2.78
N LEU A 244 4.35 2.05 2.71
CA LEU A 244 3.86 1.45 1.47
C LEU A 244 2.32 1.39 1.49
N PRO A 245 1.65 1.38 0.33
CA PRO A 245 2.19 1.51 -1.03
C PRO A 245 2.73 2.91 -1.35
N LEU A 246 3.63 3.01 -2.33
CA LEU A 246 4.08 4.29 -2.89
C LEU A 246 3.04 4.83 -3.87
N THR A 247 2.76 6.13 -3.83
CA THR A 247 1.82 6.80 -4.73
C THR A 247 2.41 8.07 -5.32
N CYS A 248 2.07 8.39 -6.57
CA CYS A 248 2.44 9.64 -7.23
C CYS A 248 1.54 10.79 -6.76
N SER A 249 1.72 11.20 -5.52
CA SER A 249 0.89 12.21 -4.84
C SER A 249 1.69 13.26 -4.06
N GLY A 250 3.02 13.20 -4.14
CA GLY A 250 3.92 14.14 -3.48
C GLY A 250 3.85 15.54 -4.09
N MET A 251 4.26 16.54 -3.32
CA MET A 251 4.34 17.91 -3.80
C MET A 251 5.63 18.12 -4.59
N ALA A 252 5.52 18.81 -5.73
CA ALA A 252 6.68 19.28 -6.47
C ALA A 252 7.34 20.45 -5.72
N GLY A 253 8.67 20.45 -5.67
CA GLY A 253 9.43 21.52 -5.04
C GLY A 253 10.93 21.36 -5.28
N PRO A 254 11.74 22.37 -4.97
CA PRO A 254 13.20 22.28 -5.06
C PRO A 254 13.71 21.12 -4.18
N PRO A 255 14.40 20.12 -4.75
CA PRO A 255 14.84 18.97 -3.99
C PRO A 255 15.95 19.35 -3.01
N PHE A 256 15.94 18.72 -1.84
CA PHE A 256 16.95 18.90 -0.81
C PHE A 256 17.23 17.61 -0.05
N ALA A 257 18.42 17.47 0.52
CA ALA A 257 18.74 16.38 1.44
C ALA A 257 18.76 16.92 2.88
N ILE A 258 18.16 16.18 3.81
CA ILE A 258 18.11 16.53 5.24
C ILE A 258 19.52 16.76 5.81
N ASN A 259 20.47 15.90 5.43
CA ASN A 259 21.85 15.93 5.92
C ASN A 259 22.60 17.22 5.55
N ASP A 260 22.19 17.93 4.49
CA ASP A 260 22.79 19.19 4.07
C ASP A 260 22.56 20.32 5.09
N TYR A 261 21.48 20.26 5.86
CA TYR A 261 21.12 21.27 6.87
C TYR A 261 21.43 20.79 8.30
N GLY A 262 21.60 19.48 8.43
CA GLY A 262 21.96 18.81 9.66
C GLY A 262 20.76 18.46 10.54
N PRO A 263 20.54 17.17 10.81
CA PRO A 263 19.43 16.67 11.63
C PRO A 263 19.22 17.42 12.96
N ASP A 264 20.30 17.72 13.70
CA ASP A 264 20.20 18.44 14.97
C ASP A 264 19.66 19.87 14.81
N THR A 265 20.02 20.56 13.73
CA THR A 265 19.56 21.94 13.49
C THR A 265 18.06 21.96 13.21
N ILE A 266 17.59 21.02 12.41
CA ILE A 266 16.16 20.87 12.08
C ILE A 266 15.38 20.50 13.35
N ALA A 267 15.87 19.51 14.11
CA ALA A 267 15.30 19.10 15.39
C ALA A 267 15.19 20.25 16.39
N ASN A 268 16.28 21.01 16.58
CA ASN A 268 16.30 22.17 17.46
C ASN A 268 15.35 23.30 17.02
N THR A 269 15.11 23.44 15.72
CA THR A 269 14.14 24.40 15.18
C THR A 269 12.73 24.03 15.64
N ILE A 270 12.34 22.76 15.54
CA ILE A 270 11.04 22.29 16.03
C ILE A 270 10.95 22.41 17.55
N THR A 271 11.98 22.02 18.29
CA THR A 271 12.01 22.17 19.76
C THR A 271 11.81 23.63 20.17
N SER A 272 12.49 24.57 19.51
CA SER A 272 12.38 26.00 19.79
C SER A 272 10.99 26.54 19.47
N LEU A 273 10.38 26.10 18.37
CA LEU A 273 9.02 26.46 17.99
C LEU A 273 8.01 25.94 19.02
N LEU A 274 8.06 24.66 19.37
CA LEU A 274 7.12 24.00 20.28
C LEU A 274 7.28 24.41 21.75
N THR A 275 8.37 25.08 22.11
CA THR A 275 8.61 25.64 23.45
C THR A 275 8.59 27.17 23.49
N SER A 276 8.21 27.80 22.38
CA SER A 276 8.27 29.25 22.22
C SER A 276 7.33 29.97 23.21
N PRO A 277 7.81 30.95 24.00
CA PRO A 277 6.96 31.76 24.85
C PRO A 277 6.23 32.87 24.07
N HIS A 278 6.49 33.01 22.77
CA HIS A 278 5.99 34.12 21.96
C HIS A 278 4.68 33.81 21.22
N ILE A 279 4.37 32.53 21.00
CA ILE A 279 3.20 32.06 20.26
C ILE A 279 2.37 31.10 21.11
N ASP A 280 1.12 30.89 20.73
CA ASP A 280 0.28 29.84 21.30
C ASP A 280 0.63 28.50 20.66
N VAL A 281 1.58 27.78 21.27
CA VAL A 281 2.07 26.49 20.75
C VAL A 281 0.97 25.43 20.64
N ALA A 282 -0.08 25.53 21.46
CA ALA A 282 -1.21 24.61 21.42
C ALA A 282 -2.12 24.86 20.20
N ALA A 283 -1.99 26.03 19.55
CA ALA A 283 -2.73 26.36 18.34
C ALA A 283 -2.00 25.97 17.04
N ILE A 284 -0.75 25.47 17.12
CA ILE A 284 -0.02 24.98 15.95
C ILE A 284 -0.70 23.74 15.41
N SER A 285 -1.10 23.79 14.14
CA SER A 285 -1.79 22.71 13.45
C SER A 285 -0.88 21.91 12.52
N GLY A 286 0.20 22.53 12.03
CA GLY A 286 1.15 21.85 11.16
C GLY A 286 2.48 22.58 11.03
N ILE A 287 3.53 21.84 10.67
CA ILE A 287 4.87 22.36 10.43
C ILE A 287 5.35 21.77 9.10
N THR A 288 5.83 22.62 8.19
CA THR A 288 6.32 22.19 6.87
C THR A 288 7.76 22.64 6.69
N PHE A 289 8.60 21.75 6.15
CA PHE A 289 9.94 22.07 5.68
C PHE A 289 9.98 21.92 4.16
N THR A 290 10.52 22.91 3.45
CA THR A 290 10.64 22.93 1.99
C THR A 290 12.00 23.47 1.54
N GLY A 291 12.51 22.96 0.42
CA GLY A 291 13.72 23.51 -0.19
C GLY A 291 13.48 24.96 -0.64
N GLY A 292 14.29 25.88 -0.13
CA GLY A 292 14.24 27.30 -0.51
C GLY A 292 15.33 27.67 -1.53
N ASP A 293 15.15 28.83 -2.16
CA ASP A 293 16.14 29.40 -3.05
C ASP A 293 17.48 29.67 -2.32
N ASN A 294 18.59 29.63 -3.06
CA ASN A 294 19.94 29.95 -2.55
C ASN A 294 20.52 28.99 -1.49
N GLY A 295 20.03 27.75 -1.42
CA GLY A 295 20.60 26.73 -0.53
C GLY A 295 20.19 26.90 0.93
N THR A 296 18.97 27.36 1.18
CA THR A 296 18.35 27.35 2.51
C THR A 296 17.20 26.37 2.58
N LEU A 297 16.98 25.76 3.74
CA LEU A 297 15.78 25.00 4.05
C LEU A 297 14.78 25.94 4.73
N HIS A 298 13.68 26.21 4.05
CA HIS A 298 12.60 27.01 4.61
C HIS A 298 11.73 26.15 5.52
N TRP A 299 11.26 26.73 6.62
CA TRP A 299 10.26 26.12 7.48
C TRP A 299 9.14 27.10 7.79
N GLU A 300 7.91 26.58 7.86
CA GLU A 300 6.70 27.33 8.19
C GLU A 300 5.81 26.51 9.12
N ALA A 301 5.24 27.16 10.13
CA ALA A 301 4.29 26.61 11.07
C ALA A 301 2.93 27.26 10.86
N ASN A 302 1.91 26.44 10.59
CA ASN A 302 0.53 26.89 10.53
C ASN A 302 -0.07 26.90 11.95
N SER A 303 -0.86 27.93 12.25
CA SER A 303 -1.53 28.10 13.54
C SER A 303 -2.98 28.53 13.34
N HIS A 304 -3.88 27.95 14.14
CA HIS A 304 -5.29 28.37 14.18
C HIS A 304 -5.49 29.70 14.91
N ASN A 305 -4.48 30.15 15.66
CA ASN A 305 -4.52 31.42 16.36
C ASN A 305 -4.33 32.59 15.39
N LEU A 306 -5.39 33.40 15.22
CA LEU A 306 -5.37 34.56 14.32
C LEU A 306 -4.34 35.62 14.73
N ALA A 307 -4.12 35.83 16.03
CA ALA A 307 -3.14 36.81 16.50
C ALA A 307 -1.71 36.34 16.18
N ASP A 308 -1.44 35.04 16.29
CA ASP A 308 -0.12 34.49 15.94
C ASP A 308 0.16 34.66 14.44
N ARG A 309 -0.81 34.32 13.58
CA ARG A 309 -0.66 34.48 12.11
C ARG A 309 -0.48 35.93 11.68
N LYS A 310 -1.11 36.88 12.36
CA LYS A 310 -1.10 38.29 11.96
C LYS A 310 0.08 39.08 12.54
N ASP A 311 0.34 38.90 13.83
CA ASP A 311 1.21 39.81 14.60
C ASP A 311 2.54 39.16 15.01
N LYS A 312 2.67 37.83 14.84
CA LYS A 312 3.83 37.03 15.30
C LYS A 312 4.39 36.11 14.21
N LYS A 313 4.14 36.43 12.94
CA LYS A 313 4.59 35.65 11.78
C LYS A 313 6.09 35.34 11.80
N GLN A 314 6.92 36.27 12.28
CA GLN A 314 8.37 36.07 12.41
C GLN A 314 8.79 34.92 13.34
N TYR A 315 7.88 34.41 14.17
CA TYR A 315 8.11 33.25 15.04
C TYR A 315 7.52 31.95 14.47
N LEU A 316 6.77 32.04 13.37
CA LEU A 316 6.10 30.93 12.70
C LEU A 316 6.80 30.51 11.40
N GLU A 317 7.80 31.25 10.94
CA GLU A 317 8.54 30.91 9.73
C GLU A 317 10.02 31.25 9.88
N GLY A 318 10.86 30.57 9.12
CA GLY A 318 12.29 30.84 9.11
C GLY A 318 13.05 30.07 8.04
N ASN A 319 14.37 30.20 8.09
CA ASN A 319 15.27 29.54 7.14
C ASN A 319 16.47 28.95 7.89
N ILE A 320 16.88 27.75 7.48
CA ILE A 320 18.08 27.08 7.96
C ILE A 320 19.09 27.09 6.80
N PRO A 321 20.28 27.70 6.96
CA PRO A 321 21.29 27.67 5.91
C PRO A 321 21.88 26.27 5.75
N LYS A 322 22.23 25.91 4.52
CA LYS A 322 23.03 24.71 4.24
C LYS A 322 24.40 24.82 4.93
N ARG A 323 24.88 23.69 5.45
CA ARG A 323 26.16 23.55 6.16
C ARG A 323 27.35 23.57 5.21
#